data_AF-A0A8K0VVF1-F1
#
_entry.id   AF-A0A8K0VVF1-F1
#
_cell.length_a   1.000
_cell.length_b   1.000
_cell.length_c   1.000
_cell.angle_alpha   90.00
_cell.angle_beta   90.00
_cell.angle_gamma   90.00
#
_symmetry.space_group_name_H-M   'P 1'
#
loop_
_entity.id
_entity.type
_entity.pdbx_description
1 polymer ?
#
loop_
_entity_poly.entity_id
_entity_poly.type
_entity_poly.pdbx_seq_one_letter_code
_entity_poly.pdbx_strand_id
1 'polypeptide(L)'
;MASKRPIPCLFANASSSLRPQPAKTSFVRTSACTFSTTRPSRGPEYDTEAADRPRWQQTPPRMMAPYRIRPQARGGVYKVNEDPRRLDDAYIKMLGPGGDKLLGDEVKWLAVTHKSYDHGRRGFNDRLAYLGRRIVELQTSQALINSPQETEWPKDAKGLPQPDEFGRRPFLHPALNGVQGLTDEAEGAVLNKTRLSQLAERYGLDKVTRWTPKRADNLQGSGMESVLMTSLYAIVGALALERGGEVANRVVQDRILAPLGFQFSSEV
;
A
#
# COMPACT_ATOMS: atom_id res chain seq x y z
N MET A 1 5.71 38.58 -63.40
CA MET A 1 5.26 39.59 -62.41
C MET A 1 5.39 38.98 -61.01
N ALA A 2 6.55 39.12 -60.38
CA ALA A 2 6.72 39.03 -58.92
C ALA A 2 8.17 39.35 -58.56
N SER A 3 8.30 40.32 -57.67
CA SER A 3 9.46 41.09 -57.23
C SER A 3 10.70 40.30 -56.78
N LYS A 4 11.87 40.75 -57.24
CA LYS A 4 13.17 40.60 -56.57
C LYS A 4 13.20 41.54 -55.36
N ARG A 5 13.43 41.03 -54.15
CA ARG A 5 14.24 41.70 -53.11
C ARG A 5 14.44 40.81 -51.87
N PRO A 6 15.67 40.74 -51.32
CA PRO A 6 15.98 39.99 -50.10
C PRO A 6 15.43 40.71 -48.86
N ILE A 7 14.95 39.95 -47.87
CA ILE A 7 14.50 40.47 -46.58
C ILE A 7 15.75 40.68 -45.69
N PRO A 8 16.03 41.91 -45.23
CA PRO A 8 17.16 42.19 -44.35
C PRO A 8 16.86 41.81 -42.89
N CYS A 9 17.88 41.27 -42.23
CA CYS A 9 17.94 41.05 -40.78
C CYS A 9 17.85 42.38 -40.03
N LEU A 10 16.92 42.49 -39.08
CA LEU A 10 16.88 43.59 -38.12
C LEU A 10 17.49 43.12 -36.80
N PHE A 11 18.74 43.51 -36.58
CA PHE A 11 19.38 43.55 -35.27
C PHE A 11 18.80 44.73 -34.50
N ALA A 12 18.12 44.46 -33.38
CA ALA A 12 17.69 45.50 -32.46
C ALA A 12 18.83 45.81 -31.48
N ASN A 13 19.52 46.94 -31.70
CA ASN A 13 20.38 47.56 -30.71
C ASN A 13 19.52 48.35 -29.73
N ALA A 14 19.39 47.87 -28.50
CA ALA A 14 18.92 48.67 -27.37
C ALA A 14 20.09 48.95 -26.43
N SER A 15 20.65 50.14 -26.58
CA SER A 15 21.60 50.74 -25.63
C SER A 15 20.82 51.15 -24.38
N SER A 16 21.09 50.54 -23.22
CA SER A 16 20.66 51.11 -21.94
C SER A 16 21.85 51.22 -20.98
N SER A 17 22.04 52.45 -20.50
CA SER A 17 23.13 52.86 -19.62
C SER A 17 23.05 52.14 -18.27
N LEU A 18 24.18 51.56 -17.88
CA LEU A 18 24.40 50.91 -16.59
C LEU A 18 24.26 51.92 -15.45
N ARG A 19 23.36 51.66 -14.51
CA ARG A 19 23.40 52.22 -13.15
C ARG A 19 23.63 51.05 -12.18
N PRO A 20 24.74 51.02 -11.42
CA PRO A 20 24.97 49.94 -10.49
C PRO A 20 24.08 50.13 -9.26
N GLN A 21 23.16 49.20 -9.02
CA GLN A 21 22.52 49.05 -7.72
C GLN A 21 23.20 47.90 -6.96
N PRO A 22 23.46 48.07 -5.64
CA PRO A 22 24.14 47.06 -4.85
C PRO A 22 23.29 45.80 -4.73
N ALA A 23 23.96 44.66 -4.87
CA ALA A 23 23.39 43.32 -4.74
C ALA A 23 22.68 43.15 -3.39
N LYS A 24 21.35 43.14 -3.41
CA LYS A 24 20.57 42.55 -2.33
C LYS A 24 20.50 41.06 -2.61
N THR A 25 21.44 40.33 -2.03
CA THR A 25 21.36 38.87 -1.90
C THR A 25 20.05 38.52 -1.23
N SER A 26 19.04 38.16 -2.01
CA SER A 26 17.86 37.46 -1.51
C SER A 26 18.27 36.02 -1.21
N PHE A 27 18.98 35.83 -0.10
CA PHE A 27 18.92 34.55 0.58
C PHE A 27 17.48 34.38 1.01
N VAL A 28 16.71 33.60 0.26
CA VAL A 28 15.48 32.98 0.78
C VAL A 28 15.97 32.05 1.88
N ARG A 29 16.08 32.63 3.08
CA ARG A 29 16.26 31.89 4.32
C ARG A 29 14.93 31.16 4.51
N THR A 30 14.85 29.94 4.00
CA THR A 30 13.90 28.97 4.54
C THR A 30 14.19 28.92 6.02
N SER A 31 13.31 29.55 6.78
CA SER A 31 13.19 29.33 8.21
C SER A 31 12.95 27.84 8.38
N ALA A 32 14.02 27.09 8.59
CA ALA A 32 13.94 25.78 9.19
C ALA A 32 13.14 26.00 10.47
N CYS A 33 11.91 25.48 10.51
CA CYS A 33 11.13 25.41 11.73
C CYS A 33 12.02 24.67 12.72
N THR A 34 12.64 25.40 13.64
CA THR A 34 13.25 24.82 14.82
C THR A 34 12.15 24.04 15.50
N PHE A 35 12.27 22.72 15.51
CA PHE A 35 11.42 21.85 16.31
C PHE A 35 11.58 22.32 17.75
N SER A 36 10.65 23.16 18.20
CA SER A 36 10.60 23.56 19.60
C SER A 36 10.15 22.33 20.36
N THR A 37 11.11 21.62 20.94
CA THR A 37 10.84 20.60 21.95
C THR A 37 10.44 21.38 23.20
N THR A 38 9.22 21.87 23.24
CA THR A 38 8.63 22.25 24.52
C THR A 38 8.59 20.96 25.33
N ARG A 39 9.44 20.87 26.37
CA ARG A 39 9.29 19.82 27.38
C ARG A 39 7.83 19.87 27.84
N PRO A 40 7.09 18.75 27.82
CA PRO A 40 5.74 18.77 28.31
C PRO A 40 5.77 19.30 29.73
N SER A 41 5.06 20.41 29.96
CA SER A 41 4.73 20.87 31.29
C SER A 41 4.24 19.66 32.08
N ARG A 42 4.90 19.39 33.20
CA ARG A 42 4.55 18.32 34.14
C ARG A 42 3.10 18.58 34.58
N GLY A 43 2.16 18.00 33.85
CA GLY A 43 0.79 17.83 34.33
C GLY A 43 0.80 16.97 35.59
N PRO A 44 -0.30 16.96 36.37
CA PRO A 44 -0.41 16.12 37.56
C PRO A 44 -0.02 14.69 37.19
N GLU A 45 0.80 14.07 38.04
CA GLU A 45 1.31 12.69 37.93
C GLU A 45 0.13 11.71 37.83
N TYR A 46 -0.43 11.56 36.63
CA TYR A 46 -1.38 10.50 36.31
C TYR A 46 -0.58 9.34 35.71
N ASP A 47 -0.58 8.22 36.43
CA ASP A 47 -0.24 6.86 36.05
C ASP A 47 1.07 6.66 35.25
N THR A 48 2.20 6.61 35.96
CA THR A 48 3.45 6.03 35.44
C THR A 48 3.24 4.61 34.91
N GLU A 49 2.30 3.83 35.45
CA GLU A 49 1.96 2.49 34.96
C GLU A 49 1.28 2.48 33.58
N ALA A 50 0.60 3.56 33.20
CA ALA A 50 0.01 3.69 31.86
C ALA A 50 1.09 4.01 30.81
N ALA A 51 2.27 4.51 31.19
CA ALA A 51 3.35 4.76 30.25
C ALA A 51 4.02 3.45 29.78
N ASP A 52 4.04 2.43 30.63
CA ASP A 52 4.78 1.17 30.37
C ASP A 52 3.97 0.14 29.57
N ARG A 53 2.65 0.29 29.46
CA ARG A 53 1.80 -0.63 28.70
C ARG A 53 1.93 -0.37 27.19
N PRO A 54 1.98 -1.43 26.36
CA PRO A 54 2.17 -1.27 24.94
C PRO A 54 1.00 -0.52 24.30
N ARG A 55 1.29 0.32 23.30
CA ARG A 55 0.32 1.27 22.73
C ARG A 55 -0.90 0.59 22.09
N TRP A 56 -0.75 -0.66 21.68
CA TRP A 56 -1.84 -1.43 21.07
C TRP A 56 -2.88 -1.93 22.07
N GLN A 57 -2.55 -2.02 23.36
CA GLN A 57 -3.41 -2.57 24.42
C GLN A 57 -4.32 -1.50 25.02
N GLN A 58 -3.82 -0.28 25.15
CA GLN A 58 -4.50 0.82 25.83
C GLN A 58 -4.94 1.93 24.88
N THR A 59 -5.99 2.65 25.26
CA THR A 59 -6.44 3.88 24.61
C THR A 59 -6.10 5.05 25.53
N PRO A 60 -5.51 6.14 25.04
CA PRO A 60 -5.19 7.30 25.87
C PRO A 60 -6.43 7.83 26.61
N PRO A 61 -6.41 7.96 27.96
CA PRO A 61 -7.60 8.37 28.73
C PRO A 61 -8.18 9.71 28.30
N ARG A 62 -7.32 10.65 27.90
CA ARG A 62 -7.71 11.98 27.40
C ARG A 62 -8.54 11.94 26.12
N MET A 63 -8.54 10.84 25.38
CA MET A 63 -9.33 10.65 24.17
C MET A 63 -10.67 9.93 24.44
N MET A 64 -10.86 9.41 25.65
CA MET A 64 -12.08 8.69 26.05
C MET A 64 -13.11 9.68 26.59
N ALA A 65 -14.37 9.50 26.17
CA ALA A 65 -15.49 10.21 26.76
C ALA A 65 -15.93 9.47 28.05
N PRO A 66 -16.35 10.17 29.10
CA PRO A 66 -16.76 9.55 30.37
C PRO A 66 -17.99 8.65 30.22
N TYR A 67 -18.90 8.97 29.30
CA TYR A 67 -20.06 8.15 28.98
C TYR A 67 -20.34 8.17 27.47
N ARG A 68 -21.05 7.14 27.01
CA ARG A 68 -21.44 6.99 25.60
C ARG A 68 -22.69 7.82 25.30
N ILE A 69 -22.60 8.71 24.31
CA ILE A 69 -23.73 9.56 23.88
C ILE A 69 -24.68 8.82 22.92
N ARG A 70 -24.13 7.96 22.04
CA ARG A 70 -24.93 7.25 21.03
C ARG A 70 -25.56 5.98 21.59
N PRO A 71 -26.81 5.64 21.21
CA PRO A 71 -27.40 4.34 21.54
C PRO A 71 -26.52 3.17 21.10
N GLN A 72 -26.73 2.00 21.70
CA GLN A 72 -26.09 0.77 21.23
C GLN A 72 -26.58 0.44 19.82
N ALA A 73 -25.68 -0.07 18.97
CA ALA A 73 -26.04 -0.44 17.61
C ALA A 73 -26.99 -1.64 17.62
N ARG A 74 -27.97 -1.68 16.71
CA ARG A 74 -29.00 -2.72 16.61
C ARG A 74 -28.49 -4.10 16.12
N GLY A 75 -27.22 -4.44 16.37
CA GLY A 75 -26.60 -5.68 15.91
C GLY A 75 -25.55 -6.20 16.88
N GLY A 76 -25.68 -5.91 18.18
CA GLY A 76 -24.80 -6.44 19.22
C GLY A 76 -23.41 -5.80 19.31
N VAL A 77 -22.60 -6.34 20.23
CA VAL A 77 -21.20 -5.94 20.45
C VAL A 77 -20.30 -6.91 19.69
N TYR A 78 -19.45 -6.39 18.82
CA TYR A 78 -18.44 -7.20 18.12
C TYR A 78 -17.21 -7.38 19.03
N LYS A 79 -16.90 -8.63 19.38
CA LYS A 79 -15.73 -8.96 20.21
C LYS A 79 -14.48 -9.04 19.35
N VAL A 80 -13.46 -8.29 19.74
CA VAL A 80 -12.17 -8.21 19.05
C VAL A 80 -11.12 -9.05 19.78
N ASN A 81 -10.10 -9.52 19.06
CA ASN A 81 -8.98 -10.24 19.67
C ASN A 81 -8.08 -9.33 20.53
N GLU A 82 -7.74 -9.82 21.71
CA GLU A 82 -6.79 -9.18 22.64
C GLU A 82 -5.57 -10.08 22.93
N ASP A 83 -5.64 -11.36 22.53
CA ASP A 83 -4.60 -12.34 22.84
C ASP A 83 -3.43 -12.22 21.84
N PRO A 84 -2.19 -11.94 22.28
CA PRO A 84 -1.03 -11.84 21.39
C PRO A 84 -0.65 -13.19 20.77
N ARG A 85 -0.84 -14.29 21.50
CA ARG A 85 -0.52 -15.65 21.00
C ARG A 85 -1.31 -16.00 19.74
N ARG A 86 -2.60 -15.61 19.68
CA ARG A 86 -3.43 -15.82 18.49
C ARG A 86 -2.94 -15.03 17.29
N LEU A 87 -2.38 -13.85 17.55
CA LEU A 87 -1.77 -13.03 16.51
C LEU A 87 -0.51 -13.70 15.97
N ASP A 88 0.37 -14.18 16.86
CA ASP A 88 1.59 -14.89 16.48
C ASP A 88 1.28 -16.13 15.64
N ASP A 89 0.26 -16.91 16.02
CA ASP A 89 -0.20 -18.07 15.23
C ASP A 89 -0.62 -17.69 13.81
N ALA A 90 -1.28 -16.54 13.63
CA ALA A 90 -1.68 -16.05 12.30
C ALA A 90 -0.46 -15.62 11.47
N TYR A 91 0.53 -14.97 12.09
CA TYR A 91 1.78 -14.61 11.42
C TYR A 91 2.60 -15.83 11.02
N ILE A 92 2.67 -16.87 11.87
CA ILE A 92 3.35 -18.13 11.55
C ILE A 92 2.64 -18.84 10.38
N LYS A 93 1.31 -18.85 10.35
CA LYS A 93 0.54 -19.43 9.23
C LYS A 93 0.78 -18.69 7.91
N MET A 94 0.86 -17.36 7.97
CA MET A 94 1.00 -16.54 6.77
C MET A 94 2.43 -16.53 6.24
N LEU A 95 3.41 -16.26 7.10
CA LEU A 95 4.81 -16.05 6.71
C LEU A 95 5.62 -17.35 6.74
N GLY A 96 5.17 -18.34 7.49
CA GLY A 96 5.84 -19.62 7.69
C GLY A 96 6.55 -19.73 9.04
N PRO A 97 7.39 -20.75 9.23
CA PRO A 97 8.13 -20.98 10.47
C PRO A 97 8.98 -19.75 10.84
N GLY A 98 8.80 -19.23 12.06
CA GLY A 98 9.49 -18.02 12.54
C GLY A 98 8.89 -16.70 12.06
N GLY A 99 7.72 -16.71 11.42
CA GLY A 99 7.01 -15.52 10.98
C GLY A 99 6.65 -14.52 12.08
N ASP A 100 6.46 -15.02 13.31
CA ASP A 100 6.19 -14.25 14.53
C ASP A 100 7.33 -13.30 14.92
N LYS A 101 8.57 -13.64 14.54
CA LYS A 101 9.79 -12.88 14.87
C LYS A 101 10.20 -11.89 13.78
N LEU A 102 9.54 -11.95 12.61
CA LEU A 102 9.86 -11.06 11.50
C LEU A 102 9.46 -9.62 11.77
N LEU A 103 8.38 -9.39 12.53
CA LEU A 103 7.92 -8.05 12.88
C LEU A 103 7.95 -7.82 14.39
N GLY A 104 8.24 -6.58 14.80
CA GLY A 104 8.09 -6.19 16.21
C GLY A 104 6.64 -6.31 16.71
N ASP A 105 6.45 -6.58 18.00
CA ASP A 105 5.11 -6.81 18.58
C ASP A 105 4.14 -5.64 18.33
N GLU A 106 4.61 -4.40 18.48
CA GLU A 106 3.77 -3.23 18.20
C GLU A 106 3.35 -3.14 16.73
N VAL A 107 4.26 -3.48 15.82
CA VAL A 107 4.02 -3.41 14.38
C VAL A 107 3.10 -4.54 13.92
N LYS A 108 3.23 -5.74 14.51
CA LYS A 108 2.28 -6.84 14.29
C LYS A 108 0.84 -6.41 14.55
N TRP A 109 0.63 -5.72 15.67
CA TRP A 109 -0.68 -5.19 16.04
C TRP A 109 -1.10 -4.00 15.17
N LEU A 110 -0.18 -3.11 14.82
CA LEU A 110 -0.48 -1.96 13.97
C LEU A 110 -0.94 -2.39 12.58
N ALA A 111 -0.28 -3.38 11.96
CA ALA A 111 -0.62 -3.90 10.64
C ALA A 111 -2.01 -4.58 10.60
N VAL A 112 -2.43 -5.18 11.71
CA VAL A 112 -3.68 -5.95 11.83
C VAL A 112 -4.85 -5.11 12.40
N THR A 113 -4.63 -3.82 12.67
CA THR A 113 -5.66 -2.91 13.19
C THR A 113 -6.18 -2.00 12.10
N HIS A 114 -7.48 -2.10 11.84
CA HIS A 114 -8.16 -1.26 10.88
C HIS A 114 -8.62 0.06 11.50
N LYS A 115 -8.71 1.13 10.69
CA LYS A 115 -9.12 2.47 11.14
C LYS A 115 -10.48 2.54 11.83
N SER A 116 -11.40 1.61 11.54
CA SER A 116 -12.71 1.57 12.20
C SER A 116 -12.65 1.11 13.66
N TYR A 117 -11.54 0.50 14.10
CA TYR A 117 -11.35 0.09 15.48
C TYR A 117 -11.07 1.30 16.38
N ASP A 118 -11.82 1.40 17.49
CA ASP A 118 -11.70 2.49 18.48
C ASP A 118 -11.60 3.89 17.85
N HIS A 119 -12.34 4.12 16.74
CA HIS A 119 -12.33 5.37 15.96
C HIS A 119 -10.92 5.82 15.51
N GLY A 120 -9.99 4.89 15.33
CA GLY A 120 -8.61 5.19 14.95
C GLY A 120 -7.81 5.92 16.04
N ARG A 121 -8.23 5.84 17.30
CA ARG A 121 -7.46 6.40 18.44
C ARG A 121 -6.14 5.66 18.66
N ARG A 122 -6.11 4.37 18.35
CA ARG A 122 -4.90 3.56 18.31
C ARG A 122 -4.28 3.58 16.91
N GLY A 123 -3.02 3.17 16.80
CA GLY A 123 -2.35 3.01 15.50
C GLY A 123 -3.13 2.07 14.58
N PHE A 124 -3.30 2.46 13.32
CA PHE A 124 -4.04 1.71 12.31
C PHE A 124 -3.23 1.59 11.02
N ASN A 125 -3.66 0.67 10.16
CA ASN A 125 -2.84 0.10 9.10
C ASN A 125 -2.87 0.81 7.74
N ASP A 126 -3.67 1.87 7.55
CA ASP A 126 -3.88 2.53 6.24
C ASP A 126 -2.57 2.87 5.49
N ARG A 127 -1.57 3.42 6.19
CA ARG A 127 -0.29 3.84 5.55
C ARG A 127 0.56 2.64 5.14
N LEU A 128 0.60 1.61 5.98
CA LEU A 128 1.30 0.36 5.66
C LEU A 128 0.61 -0.35 4.50
N ALA A 129 -0.72 -0.38 4.52
CA ALA A 129 -1.51 -0.97 3.45
C ALA A 129 -1.31 -0.25 2.12
N TYR A 130 -1.19 1.08 2.13
CA TYR A 130 -0.89 1.85 0.93
C TYR A 130 0.45 1.41 0.29
N LEU A 131 1.52 1.31 1.10
CA LEU A 131 2.82 0.87 0.61
C LEU A 131 2.78 -0.59 0.13
N GLY A 132 2.24 -1.49 0.95
CA GLY A 132 2.16 -2.91 0.61
C GLY A 132 1.32 -3.19 -0.62
N ARG A 133 0.25 -2.42 -0.84
CA ARG A 133 -0.54 -2.46 -2.08
C ARG A 133 0.35 -2.19 -3.30
N ARG A 134 1.19 -1.14 -3.27
CA ARG A 134 2.10 -0.83 -4.40
C ARG A 134 3.12 -1.93 -4.65
N ILE A 135 3.62 -2.57 -3.60
CA ILE A 135 4.57 -3.69 -3.73
C ILE A 135 3.86 -4.89 -4.38
N VAL A 136 2.66 -5.23 -3.93
CA VAL A 136 1.90 -6.36 -4.48
C VAL A 136 1.48 -6.10 -5.92
N GLU A 137 1.00 -4.89 -6.26
CA GLU A 137 0.69 -4.48 -7.63
C GLU A 137 1.93 -4.67 -8.53
N LEU A 138 3.09 -4.12 -8.14
CA LEU A 138 4.33 -4.25 -8.91
C LEU A 138 4.76 -5.71 -9.12
N GLN A 139 4.74 -6.53 -8.05
CA GLN A 139 5.10 -7.94 -8.14
C GLN A 139 4.11 -8.72 -9.01
N THR A 140 2.84 -8.34 -9.00
CA THR A 140 1.83 -8.92 -9.89
C THR A 140 2.10 -8.56 -11.34
N SER A 141 2.40 -7.29 -11.64
CA SER A 141 2.80 -6.84 -12.97
C SER A 141 4.01 -7.61 -13.49
N GLN A 142 5.03 -7.80 -12.64
CA GLN A 142 6.22 -8.57 -12.99
C GLN A 142 5.89 -10.05 -13.25
N ALA A 143 5.03 -10.65 -12.43
CA ALA A 143 4.58 -12.03 -12.61
C ALA A 143 3.75 -12.21 -13.89
N LEU A 144 2.93 -11.23 -14.26
CA LEU A 144 2.15 -11.23 -15.51
C LEU A 144 3.07 -11.14 -16.74
N ILE A 145 4.08 -10.27 -16.71
CA ILE A 145 5.08 -10.16 -17.80
C ILE A 145 5.85 -11.48 -17.97
N ASN A 146 6.21 -12.14 -16.87
CA ASN A 146 6.96 -13.39 -16.89
C ASN A 146 6.08 -14.63 -17.12
N SER A 147 4.75 -14.47 -17.10
CA SER A 147 3.85 -15.59 -17.38
C SER A 147 4.00 -16.05 -18.83
N PRO A 148 3.90 -17.35 -19.12
CA PRO A 148 3.99 -17.85 -20.48
C PRO A 148 2.80 -17.32 -21.29
N GLN A 149 3.01 -16.22 -22.01
CA GLN A 149 2.08 -15.66 -22.97
C GLN A 149 2.45 -16.14 -24.36
N GLU A 150 1.45 -16.28 -25.23
CA GLU A 150 1.70 -16.56 -26.65
C GLU A 150 2.63 -15.48 -27.19
N THR A 151 3.85 -15.88 -27.53
CA THR A 151 4.93 -14.99 -27.99
C THR A 151 4.73 -14.69 -29.47
N GLU A 152 3.50 -14.34 -29.84
CA GLU A 152 3.08 -14.37 -31.23
C GLU A 152 2.14 -13.20 -31.52
N TRP A 153 2.15 -12.82 -32.80
CA TRP A 153 1.19 -11.90 -33.36
C TRP A 153 -0.24 -12.32 -32.98
N PRO A 154 -1.15 -11.43 -32.53
CA PRO A 154 -2.51 -11.80 -32.12
C PRO A 154 -3.18 -12.66 -33.19
N LYS A 155 -3.53 -13.90 -32.89
CA LYS A 155 -4.11 -14.81 -33.90
C LYS A 155 -5.63 -14.78 -33.84
N ASP A 156 -6.27 -14.80 -35.00
CA ASP A 156 -7.72 -15.05 -35.09
C ASP A 156 -8.03 -16.49 -34.66
N ALA A 157 -9.33 -16.82 -34.47
CA ALA A 157 -9.80 -18.17 -34.14
C ALA A 157 -9.38 -19.27 -35.16
N LYS A 158 -8.83 -18.88 -36.32
CA LYS A 158 -8.29 -19.76 -37.37
C LYS A 158 -6.76 -19.92 -37.31
N GLY A 159 -6.10 -19.35 -36.30
CA GLY A 159 -4.63 -19.40 -36.14
C GLY A 159 -3.84 -18.48 -37.08
N LEU A 160 -4.53 -17.61 -37.84
CA LEU A 160 -3.91 -16.64 -38.73
C LEU A 160 -3.58 -15.35 -37.97
N PRO A 161 -2.48 -14.66 -38.28
CA PRO A 161 -2.17 -13.36 -37.68
C PRO A 161 -3.29 -12.36 -38.01
N GLN A 162 -3.92 -11.84 -36.96
CA GLN A 162 -5.02 -10.88 -37.04
C GLN A 162 -4.51 -9.58 -37.67
N PRO A 163 -5.01 -9.19 -38.85
CA PRO A 163 -4.56 -7.98 -39.50
C PRO A 163 -4.97 -6.77 -38.66
N ASP A 164 -4.01 -5.89 -38.36
CA ASP A 164 -4.31 -4.55 -37.84
C ASP A 164 -5.17 -3.78 -38.86
N GLU A 165 -6.03 -2.87 -38.37
CA GLU A 165 -6.96 -2.08 -39.19
C GLU A 165 -6.25 -1.34 -40.35
N PHE A 166 -4.99 -0.95 -40.14
CA PHE A 166 -4.17 -0.23 -41.11
C PHE A 166 -3.11 -1.11 -41.79
N GLY A 167 -3.18 -2.44 -41.61
CA GLY A 167 -2.21 -3.39 -42.16
C GLY A 167 -0.79 -3.24 -41.60
N ARG A 168 -0.63 -2.61 -40.43
CA ARG A 168 0.68 -2.43 -39.79
C ARG A 168 1.18 -3.75 -39.21
N ARG A 169 2.51 -3.86 -39.09
CA ARG A 169 3.18 -4.99 -38.44
C ARG A 169 3.74 -4.56 -37.09
N PRO A 170 3.30 -5.13 -35.94
CA PRO A 170 3.94 -4.90 -34.65
C PRO A 170 5.43 -5.23 -34.70
N PHE A 171 6.20 -4.44 -33.97
CA PHE A 171 7.61 -4.68 -33.76
C PHE A 171 7.78 -5.84 -32.77
N LEU A 172 8.43 -6.92 -33.22
CA LEU A 172 8.69 -8.10 -32.40
C LEU A 172 10.10 -8.02 -31.82
N HIS A 173 10.20 -7.90 -30.50
CA HIS A 173 11.48 -7.86 -29.79
C HIS A 173 11.38 -8.62 -28.47
N PRO A 174 12.40 -9.41 -28.08
CA PRO A 174 12.34 -10.23 -26.86
C PRO A 174 12.00 -9.44 -25.59
N ALA A 175 12.45 -8.19 -25.48
CA ALA A 175 12.15 -7.33 -24.33
C ALA A 175 10.70 -6.80 -24.28
N LEU A 176 9.91 -6.96 -25.36
CA LEU A 176 8.49 -6.61 -25.39
C LEU A 176 7.59 -7.82 -25.12
N ASN A 177 8.18 -9.00 -24.94
CA ASN A 177 7.43 -10.20 -24.61
C ASN A 177 6.74 -10.03 -23.25
N GLY A 178 5.50 -10.51 -23.13
CA GLY A 178 4.74 -10.46 -21.88
C GLY A 178 4.07 -9.12 -21.57
N VAL A 179 4.50 -8.02 -22.20
CA VAL A 179 3.94 -6.67 -21.97
C VAL A 179 2.47 -6.58 -22.40
N GLN A 180 2.06 -7.36 -23.39
CA GLN A 180 0.68 -7.35 -23.89
C GLN A 180 -0.34 -7.86 -22.87
N GLY A 181 0.04 -8.81 -22.01
CA GLY A 181 -0.83 -9.27 -20.93
C GLY A 181 -0.76 -8.42 -19.65
N LEU A 182 0.04 -7.34 -19.64
CA LEU A 182 -0.03 -6.33 -18.58
C LEU A 182 -1.19 -5.38 -18.84
N THR A 183 -2.41 -5.85 -18.59
CA THR A 183 -3.63 -5.03 -18.63
C THR A 183 -4.18 -4.79 -17.24
N ASP A 184 -4.81 -3.63 -17.03
CA ASP A 184 -5.50 -3.31 -15.76
C ASP A 184 -6.54 -4.37 -15.39
N GLU A 185 -7.17 -4.98 -16.41
CA GLU A 185 -8.12 -6.08 -16.24
C GLU A 185 -7.45 -7.35 -15.73
N ALA A 186 -6.30 -7.74 -16.29
CA ALA A 186 -5.53 -8.90 -15.84
C ALA A 186 -5.03 -8.70 -14.41
N GLU A 187 -4.49 -7.52 -14.09
CA GLU A 187 -4.04 -7.18 -12.73
C GLU A 187 -5.23 -7.19 -11.75
N GLY A 188 -6.35 -6.57 -12.12
CA GLY A 188 -7.57 -6.54 -11.30
C GLY A 188 -8.21 -7.93 -11.09
N ALA A 189 -8.08 -8.84 -12.07
CA ALA A 189 -8.55 -10.22 -11.95
C ALA A 189 -7.69 -11.04 -10.98
N VAL A 190 -6.38 -10.80 -10.95
CA VAL A 190 -5.45 -11.42 -10.00
C VAL A 190 -5.67 -10.86 -8.60
N LEU A 191 -5.64 -9.53 -8.46
CA LEU A 191 -5.78 -8.80 -7.19
C LEU A 191 -7.23 -8.52 -6.81
N ASN A 192 -8.13 -9.40 -7.22
CA ASN A 192 -9.54 -9.27 -6.89
C ASN A 192 -9.73 -9.34 -5.36
N LYS A 193 -10.45 -8.35 -4.84
CA LYS A 193 -10.76 -8.19 -3.41
C LYS A 193 -11.26 -9.50 -2.76
N THR A 194 -12.15 -10.24 -3.42
CA THR A 194 -12.73 -11.48 -2.88
C THR A 194 -11.68 -12.61 -2.83
N ARG A 195 -10.78 -12.69 -3.81
CA ARG A 195 -9.69 -13.69 -3.81
C ARG A 195 -8.69 -13.41 -2.69
N LEU A 196 -8.31 -12.14 -2.53
CA LEU A 196 -7.38 -11.72 -1.47
C LEU A 196 -7.97 -11.84 -0.07
N SER A 197 -9.27 -11.56 0.10
CA SER A 197 -9.92 -11.77 1.40
C SER A 197 -10.01 -13.25 1.76
N GLN A 198 -10.36 -14.13 0.82
CA GLN A 198 -10.36 -15.57 1.04
C GLN A 198 -8.96 -16.10 1.39
N LEU A 199 -7.92 -15.56 0.75
CA LEU A 199 -6.54 -15.90 1.09
C LEU A 199 -6.18 -15.45 2.51
N ALA A 200 -6.55 -14.23 2.90
CA ALA A 200 -6.37 -13.72 4.26
C ALA A 200 -7.13 -14.55 5.31
N GLU A 201 -8.34 -15.03 4.99
CA GLU A 201 -9.11 -15.94 5.84
C GLU A 201 -8.40 -17.29 6.03
N ARG A 202 -7.79 -17.84 4.98
CA ARG A 202 -7.00 -19.08 5.08
C ARG A 202 -5.81 -18.94 6.03
N TYR A 203 -5.22 -17.76 6.09
CA TYR A 203 -4.16 -17.44 7.07
C TYR A 203 -4.67 -17.14 8.48
N GLY A 204 -5.99 -17.04 8.67
CA GLY A 204 -6.63 -16.78 9.96
C GLY A 204 -6.69 -15.31 10.34
N LEU A 205 -6.54 -14.39 9.38
CA LEU A 205 -6.61 -12.95 9.64
C LEU A 205 -8.01 -12.49 10.08
N ASP A 206 -9.06 -13.23 9.73
CA ASP A 206 -10.45 -12.99 10.16
C ASP A 206 -10.62 -12.94 11.68
N LYS A 207 -9.86 -13.78 12.40
CA LYS A 207 -9.97 -13.93 13.85
C LYS A 207 -9.12 -12.93 14.62
N VAL A 208 -8.06 -12.40 14.01
CA VAL A 208 -7.09 -11.53 14.68
C VAL A 208 -7.24 -10.06 14.32
N THR A 209 -7.83 -9.76 13.15
CA THR A 209 -8.00 -8.39 12.66
C THR A 209 -8.91 -7.58 13.58
N ARG A 210 -8.40 -6.42 14.02
CA ARG A 210 -9.12 -5.53 14.93
C ARG A 210 -9.87 -4.48 14.14
N TRP A 211 -11.19 -4.58 14.11
CA TRP A 211 -12.05 -3.68 13.38
C TRP A 211 -13.45 -3.61 14.02
N THR A 212 -14.21 -2.59 13.66
CA THR A 212 -15.62 -2.45 14.07
C THR A 212 -16.50 -2.60 12.82
N PRO A 213 -17.33 -3.65 12.70
CA PRO A 213 -18.27 -3.80 11.60
C PRO A 213 -19.44 -2.81 11.71
N LYS A 214 -20.05 -2.45 10.57
CA LYS A 214 -21.27 -1.63 10.54
C LYS A 214 -22.45 -2.34 11.21
N ARG A 215 -22.57 -3.66 11.01
CA ARG A 215 -23.55 -4.56 11.63
C ARG A 215 -22.85 -5.85 12.01
N ALA A 216 -22.89 -6.27 13.28
CA ALA A 216 -22.22 -7.51 13.67
C ALA A 216 -22.93 -8.76 13.13
N ASP A 217 -24.25 -8.68 12.85
CA ASP A 217 -25.01 -9.79 12.28
C ASP A 217 -24.66 -10.08 10.81
N ASN A 218 -24.13 -9.09 10.07
CA ASN A 218 -23.76 -9.23 8.67
C ASN A 218 -22.37 -8.61 8.44
N LEU A 219 -21.34 -9.43 8.61
CA LEU A 219 -19.95 -9.03 8.50
C LEU A 219 -19.54 -8.77 7.03
N GLN A 220 -20.02 -9.61 6.12
CA GLN A 220 -19.75 -9.49 4.68
C GLN A 220 -20.29 -8.16 4.14
N GLY A 221 -21.56 -7.84 4.43
CA GLY A 221 -22.17 -6.56 4.09
C GLY A 221 -21.60 -5.35 4.85
N SER A 222 -20.82 -5.60 5.91
CA SER A 222 -20.09 -4.56 6.65
C SER A 222 -18.69 -4.27 6.08
N GLY A 223 -18.28 -4.95 5.01
CA GLY A 223 -17.00 -4.71 4.35
C GLY A 223 -15.83 -5.54 4.92
N MET A 224 -16.10 -6.71 5.50
CA MET A 224 -15.08 -7.62 6.03
C MET A 224 -13.96 -7.90 5.02
N GLU A 225 -14.32 -8.21 3.78
CA GLU A 225 -13.35 -8.50 2.71
C GLU A 225 -12.33 -7.37 2.50
N SER A 226 -12.77 -6.11 2.51
CA SER A 226 -11.87 -4.97 2.33
C SER A 226 -10.93 -4.80 3.52
N VAL A 227 -11.41 -5.11 4.73
CA VAL A 227 -10.62 -5.03 5.95
C VAL A 227 -9.52 -6.10 5.95
N LEU A 228 -9.86 -7.33 5.53
CA LEU A 228 -8.90 -8.42 5.43
C LEU A 228 -7.85 -8.18 4.34
N MET A 229 -8.29 -7.76 3.15
CA MET A 229 -7.39 -7.38 2.06
C MET A 229 -6.43 -6.25 2.49
N THR A 230 -6.95 -5.21 3.14
CA THR A 230 -6.12 -4.08 3.64
C THR A 230 -5.10 -4.55 4.68
N SER A 231 -5.49 -5.48 5.55
CA SER A 231 -4.59 -6.04 6.58
C SER A 231 -3.49 -6.89 5.95
N LEU A 232 -3.81 -7.68 4.92
CA LEU A 232 -2.83 -8.45 4.15
C LEU A 232 -1.79 -7.51 3.50
N TYR A 233 -2.24 -6.44 2.84
CA TYR A 233 -1.33 -5.42 2.30
C TYR A 233 -0.51 -4.73 3.39
N ALA A 234 -1.10 -4.42 4.53
CA ALA A 234 -0.38 -3.76 5.61
C ALA A 234 0.77 -4.60 6.17
N ILE A 235 0.61 -5.92 6.25
CA ILE A 235 1.69 -6.80 6.71
C ILE A 235 2.85 -6.79 5.71
N VAL A 236 2.58 -6.84 4.41
CA VAL A 236 3.61 -6.71 3.36
C VAL A 236 4.33 -5.36 3.46
N GLY A 237 3.58 -4.28 3.66
CA GLY A 237 4.16 -2.94 3.85
C GLY A 237 5.02 -2.83 5.10
N ALA A 238 4.62 -3.48 6.21
CA ALA A 238 5.42 -3.55 7.42
C ALA A 238 6.75 -4.30 7.18
N LEU A 239 6.69 -5.45 6.51
CA LEU A 239 7.86 -6.26 6.19
C LEU A 239 8.86 -5.50 5.33
N ALA A 240 8.36 -4.75 4.33
CA ALA A 240 9.21 -3.95 3.47
C ALA A 240 9.99 -2.86 4.23
N LEU A 241 9.38 -2.28 5.27
CA LEU A 241 10.03 -1.24 6.08
C LEU A 241 10.97 -1.80 7.14
N GLU A 242 10.67 -2.96 7.74
CA GLU A 242 11.52 -3.55 8.80
C GLU A 242 12.63 -4.45 8.27
N ARG A 243 12.36 -5.23 7.20
CA ARG A 243 13.27 -6.26 6.67
C ARG A 243 13.78 -5.96 5.27
N GLY A 244 13.23 -4.92 4.62
CA GLY A 244 13.63 -4.50 3.27
C GLY A 244 12.78 -5.11 2.16
N GLY A 245 12.93 -4.55 0.96
CA GLY A 245 12.13 -4.91 -0.21
C GLY A 245 12.37 -6.33 -0.72
N GLU A 246 13.58 -6.86 -0.60
CA GLU A 246 13.90 -8.22 -1.06
C GLU A 246 13.10 -9.29 -0.31
N VAL A 247 13.09 -9.22 1.02
CA VAL A 247 12.32 -10.13 1.87
C VAL A 247 10.81 -9.99 1.60
N ALA A 248 10.33 -8.74 1.48
CA ALA A 248 8.93 -8.49 1.16
C ALA A 248 8.52 -9.06 -0.20
N ASN A 249 9.36 -8.91 -1.24
CA ASN A 249 9.09 -9.43 -2.58
C ASN A 249 8.99 -10.96 -2.57
N ARG A 250 9.94 -11.64 -1.92
CA ARG A 250 9.89 -13.11 -1.74
C ARG A 250 8.60 -13.55 -1.06
N VAL A 251 8.23 -12.88 0.04
CA VAL A 251 6.97 -13.18 0.76
C VAL A 251 5.75 -12.97 -0.14
N VAL A 252 5.70 -11.91 -0.96
CA VAL A 252 4.60 -11.68 -1.90
C VAL A 252 4.52 -12.78 -2.95
N GLN A 253 5.65 -13.19 -3.51
CA GLN A 253 5.70 -14.26 -4.50
C GLN A 253 5.23 -15.59 -3.91
N ASP A 254 5.77 -15.99 -2.75
CA ASP A 254 5.52 -17.29 -2.13
C ASP A 254 4.16 -17.39 -1.43
N ARG A 255 3.71 -16.31 -0.78
CA ARG A 255 2.54 -16.31 0.11
C ARG A 255 1.33 -15.61 -0.48
N ILE A 256 1.46 -14.87 -1.58
CA ILE A 256 0.31 -14.22 -2.23
C ILE A 256 0.15 -14.74 -3.65
N LEU A 257 1.17 -14.59 -4.49
CA LEU A 257 1.03 -14.89 -5.92
C LEU A 257 1.04 -16.39 -6.22
N ALA A 258 1.87 -17.19 -5.54
CA ALA A 258 1.89 -18.63 -5.72
C ALA A 258 0.55 -19.31 -5.36
N PRO A 259 -0.10 -19.01 -4.22
CA PRO A 259 -1.46 -19.47 -3.93
C PRO A 259 -2.52 -19.02 -4.93
N LEU A 260 -2.26 -17.94 -5.68
CA LEU A 260 -3.16 -17.41 -6.72
C LEU A 260 -2.91 -18.04 -8.10
N GLY A 261 -1.91 -18.92 -8.24
CA GLY A 261 -1.66 -19.72 -9.44
C GLY A 261 -0.38 -19.37 -10.20
N PHE A 262 0.42 -18.41 -9.73
CA PHE A 262 1.70 -18.08 -10.35
C PHE A 262 2.80 -19.06 -9.93
N GLN A 263 3.75 -19.30 -10.82
CA GLN A 263 4.94 -20.11 -10.53
C GLN A 263 6.16 -19.22 -10.62
N PHE A 264 7.02 -19.30 -9.61
CA PHE A 264 8.29 -18.59 -9.57
C PHE A 264 9.39 -19.63 -9.49
N SER A 265 10.45 -19.46 -10.30
CA SER A 265 11.67 -20.24 -10.13
C SER A 265 12.33 -19.78 -8.83
N SER A 266 12.36 -20.65 -7.82
CA SER A 266 13.15 -20.39 -6.63
C SER A 266 14.63 -20.41 -7.00
N GLU A 267 15.25 -19.25 -7.14
CA GLU A 267 16.71 -19.16 -7.13
C GLU A 267 17.18 -19.57 -5.73
N VAL A 268 17.86 -20.71 -5.66
CA VAL A 268 18.55 -21.23 -4.48
C VAL A 268 19.84 -20.46 -4.26
#